data_AF-R7TQK0-F1
#
_entry.id   AF-R7TQK0-F1
#
_cell.length_a   1.000
_cell.length_b   1.000
_cell.length_c   1.000
_cell.angle_alpha   90.00
_cell.angle_beta   90.00
_cell.angle_gamma   90.00
#
_symmetry.space_group_name_H-M   'P 1'
#
loop_
_entity.id
_entity.type
_entity.pdbx_description
1 polymer ?
#
loop_
_entity_poly.entity_id
_entity_poly.type
_entity_poly.pdbx_seq_one_letter_code
_entity_poly.pdbx_strand_id
1 'polypeptide(L)'
;MKNFYVLFVLAIACPVALGVEKFCNEQDFENDDLMCCNSIVTPRPFGPKNQHKCCGNVSFRKDLQMCCNGVVTRPIIGRNADHRCCDNVGFDSRTHECCNGVVSLRPGGKKAAHKCCGNVAFNNKVRMCCNGAIVYRPQTGALWHHTCCGQQPFNIMTHICRKKTIYQRAPEPLKLKMKRVRLN
;
A
#
# COMPACT_ATOMS: atom_id res chain seq x y z
N MET A 1 -5.35 -51.74 -53.25
CA MET A 1 -6.67 -51.08 -53.39
C MET A 1 -7.46 -51.34 -52.11
N LYS A 2 -7.41 -50.38 -51.17
CA LYS A 2 -8.57 -49.67 -50.56
C LYS A 2 -9.56 -50.59 -49.81
N ASN A 3 -9.59 -50.49 -48.48
CA ASN A 3 -10.68 -49.75 -47.81
C ASN A 3 -10.48 -49.65 -46.29
N PHE A 4 -10.43 -48.39 -45.85
CA PHE A 4 -10.57 -47.94 -44.47
C PHE A 4 -12.01 -48.23 -44.00
N TYR A 5 -12.18 -48.90 -42.86
CA TYR A 5 -13.40 -48.82 -42.07
C TYR A 5 -13.03 -48.31 -40.69
N VAL A 6 -13.02 -46.98 -40.57
CA VAL A 6 -13.01 -46.27 -39.31
C VAL A 6 -14.34 -46.56 -38.64
N LEU A 7 -14.31 -47.22 -37.48
CA LEU A 7 -15.47 -47.39 -36.62
C LEU A 7 -15.98 -45.99 -36.22
N PHE A 8 -17.11 -45.59 -36.81
CA PHE A 8 -17.92 -44.49 -36.33
C PHE A 8 -18.42 -44.86 -34.92
N VAL A 9 -17.77 -44.32 -33.90
CA VAL A 9 -18.39 -44.22 -32.58
C VAL A 9 -19.57 -43.30 -32.76
N LEU A 10 -20.77 -43.89 -32.75
CA LEU A 10 -22.04 -43.17 -32.71
C LEU A 10 -22.03 -42.31 -31.45
N ALA A 11 -21.66 -41.04 -31.62
CA ALA A 11 -21.93 -40.00 -30.64
C ALA A 11 -23.45 -39.92 -30.51
N ILE A 12 -23.96 -40.47 -29.40
CA ILE A 12 -25.32 -40.25 -28.95
C ILE A 12 -25.45 -38.73 -28.82
N ALA A 13 -26.09 -38.11 -29.81
CA ALA A 13 -26.53 -36.73 -29.73
C ALA A 13 -27.56 -36.68 -28.60
N CYS A 14 -27.10 -36.42 -27.38
CA CYS A 14 -27.96 -36.07 -26.28
C CYS A 14 -28.53 -34.69 -26.61
N PRO A 15 -29.85 -34.56 -26.85
CA PRO A 15 -30.44 -33.27 -27.14
C PRO A 15 -30.61 -32.54 -25.81
N VAL A 16 -29.56 -31.87 -25.34
CA VAL A 16 -29.65 -31.08 -24.10
C VAL A 16 -28.88 -29.78 -24.24
N ALA A 17 -29.64 -28.71 -24.04
CA ALA A 17 -29.26 -27.33 -23.79
C ALA A 17 -28.49 -26.59 -24.90
N LEU A 18 -29.19 -25.64 -25.52
CA LEU A 18 -28.63 -24.44 -26.14
C LEU A 18 -27.96 -23.53 -25.08
N GLY A 19 -27.05 -24.07 -24.28
CA GLY A 19 -26.22 -23.31 -23.35
C GLY A 19 -24.99 -22.81 -24.09
N VAL A 20 -24.59 -21.55 -23.86
CA VAL A 20 -23.31 -21.04 -24.38
C VAL A 20 -22.19 -21.65 -23.53
N GLU A 21 -21.85 -22.90 -23.82
CA GLU A 21 -20.74 -23.61 -23.18
C GLU A 21 -19.44 -22.83 -23.38
N LYS A 22 -18.68 -22.69 -22.31
CA LYS A 22 -17.35 -22.07 -22.35
C LYS A 22 -16.31 -23.03 -21.81
N PHE A 23 -15.08 -22.85 -22.28
CA PHE A 23 -13.94 -23.67 -21.90
C PHE A 23 -13.07 -22.97 -20.85
N CYS A 24 -12.65 -23.68 -19.82
CA CYS A 24 -11.73 -23.21 -18.78
C CYS A 24 -10.88 -24.39 -18.30
N ASN A 25 -9.55 -24.28 -18.42
CA ASN A 25 -8.61 -25.30 -17.94
C ASN A 25 -9.01 -26.74 -18.33
N GLU A 26 -9.17 -26.96 -19.62
CA GLU A 26 -9.49 -28.29 -20.19
C GLU A 26 -10.89 -28.83 -19.86
N GLN A 27 -11.78 -27.98 -19.30
CA GLN A 27 -13.13 -28.36 -18.94
C GLN A 27 -14.18 -27.37 -19.50
N ASP A 28 -15.27 -27.92 -20.02
CA ASP A 28 -16.47 -27.16 -20.39
C ASP A 28 -17.30 -26.78 -19.15
N PHE A 29 -17.89 -25.58 -19.16
CA PHE A 29 -18.76 -25.12 -18.09
C PHE A 29 -19.93 -24.27 -18.62
N GLU A 30 -21.05 -24.33 -17.91
CA GLU A 30 -22.22 -23.49 -18.16
C GLU A 30 -21.95 -22.04 -17.76
N ASN A 31 -21.89 -21.15 -18.74
CA ASN A 31 -21.50 -19.76 -18.53
C ASN A 31 -22.64 -18.85 -17.98
N ASP A 32 -23.75 -19.43 -17.55
CA ASP A 32 -24.86 -18.68 -16.97
C ASP A 32 -24.56 -18.19 -15.57
N ASP A 33 -24.31 -19.12 -14.65
CA ASP A 33 -24.02 -18.83 -13.24
C ASP A 33 -22.54 -19.01 -12.89
N LEU A 34 -21.70 -19.42 -13.84
CA LEU A 34 -20.27 -19.63 -13.63
C LEU A 34 -19.42 -18.72 -14.54
N MET A 35 -18.17 -18.54 -14.14
CA MET A 35 -17.13 -17.91 -14.96
C MET A 35 -15.74 -18.45 -14.64
N CYS A 36 -14.85 -18.40 -15.62
CA CYS A 36 -13.46 -18.79 -15.46
C CYS A 36 -12.62 -17.61 -14.95
N CYS A 37 -11.91 -17.79 -13.83
CA CYS A 37 -10.97 -16.84 -13.26
C CYS A 37 -9.64 -17.55 -12.97
N ASN A 38 -8.56 -17.14 -13.65
CA ASN A 38 -7.23 -17.75 -13.50
C ASN A 38 -7.28 -19.29 -13.56
N SER A 39 -7.90 -19.82 -14.63
CA SER A 39 -8.04 -21.27 -14.86
C SER A 39 -8.91 -22.01 -13.85
N ILE A 40 -9.66 -21.30 -12.98
CA ILE A 40 -10.61 -21.89 -12.05
C ILE A 40 -12.03 -21.43 -12.40
N VAL A 41 -12.95 -22.39 -12.54
CA VAL A 41 -14.38 -22.13 -12.68
C VAL A 41 -14.92 -21.73 -11.31
N THR A 42 -15.46 -20.51 -11.22
CA THR A 42 -16.01 -19.92 -9.99
C THR A 42 -17.46 -19.48 -10.23
N PRO A 43 -18.33 -19.51 -9.21
CA PRO A 43 -19.65 -18.91 -9.29
C PRO A 43 -19.56 -17.44 -9.70
N ARG A 44 -20.52 -16.95 -10.46
CA ARG A 44 -20.72 -15.52 -10.70
C ARG A 44 -21.30 -14.87 -9.46
N PRO A 45 -20.96 -13.60 -9.19
CA PRO A 45 -21.67 -12.83 -8.18
C PRO A 45 -23.12 -12.59 -8.60
N PHE A 46 -23.99 -12.34 -7.63
CA PHE A 46 -25.36 -11.91 -7.92
C PHE A 46 -25.38 -10.50 -8.53
N GLY A 47 -26.11 -10.32 -9.64
CA GLY A 47 -26.36 -9.03 -10.28
C GLY A 47 -25.95 -8.95 -11.75
N PRO A 48 -25.77 -7.72 -12.29
CA PRO A 48 -25.50 -7.52 -13.71
C PRO A 48 -24.13 -8.08 -14.14
N LYS A 49 -24.12 -8.99 -15.13
CA LYS A 49 -22.90 -9.65 -15.64
C LYS A 49 -21.79 -8.67 -16.07
N ASN A 50 -22.13 -7.45 -16.49
CA ASN A 50 -21.16 -6.40 -16.86
C ASN A 50 -20.38 -5.79 -15.67
N GLN A 51 -20.78 -6.10 -14.44
CA GLN A 51 -20.06 -5.74 -13.22
C GLN A 51 -19.19 -6.86 -12.67
N HIS A 52 -19.21 -8.05 -13.27
CA HIS A 52 -18.45 -9.19 -12.78
C HIS A 52 -17.01 -9.10 -13.29
N LYS A 53 -16.03 -9.31 -12.41
CA LYS A 53 -14.59 -9.35 -12.71
C LYS A 53 -13.92 -10.47 -11.92
N CYS A 54 -12.74 -10.87 -12.36
CA CYS A 54 -11.89 -11.79 -11.62
C CYS A 54 -10.95 -11.03 -10.68
N CYS A 55 -10.72 -11.59 -9.49
CA CYS A 55 -9.70 -11.20 -8.55
C CYS A 55 -8.94 -12.45 -8.13
N GLY A 56 -7.77 -12.68 -8.72
CA GLY A 56 -7.14 -13.99 -8.63
C GLY A 56 -8.09 -15.06 -9.19
N ASN A 57 -8.37 -16.07 -8.36
CA ASN A 57 -9.13 -17.25 -8.76
C ASN A 57 -10.63 -17.15 -8.40
N VAL A 58 -11.08 -15.99 -7.88
CA VAL A 58 -12.48 -15.76 -7.52
C VAL A 58 -13.10 -14.66 -8.38
N SER A 59 -14.41 -14.74 -8.59
CA SER A 59 -15.17 -13.67 -9.21
C SER A 59 -15.66 -12.68 -8.14
N PHE A 60 -15.84 -11.41 -8.53
CA PHE A 60 -16.39 -10.39 -7.66
C PHE A 60 -17.08 -9.28 -8.47
N ARG A 61 -17.80 -8.40 -7.77
CA ARG A 61 -18.48 -7.25 -8.38
C ARG A 61 -17.66 -5.98 -8.24
N LYS A 62 -17.22 -5.41 -9.37
CA LYS A 62 -16.36 -4.21 -9.41
C LYS A 62 -17.06 -2.91 -8.99
N ASP A 63 -18.40 -2.93 -8.93
CA ASP A 63 -19.22 -1.80 -8.48
C ASP A 63 -19.46 -1.83 -6.96
N LEU A 64 -19.28 -2.98 -6.31
CA LEU A 64 -19.46 -3.14 -4.87
C LEU A 64 -18.12 -3.27 -4.13
N GLN A 65 -17.13 -3.88 -4.77
CA GLN A 65 -15.88 -4.30 -4.14
C GLN A 65 -14.69 -3.94 -5.05
N MET A 66 -13.48 -4.07 -4.51
CA MET A 66 -12.23 -3.88 -5.24
C MET A 66 -11.33 -5.11 -5.07
N CYS A 67 -10.52 -5.40 -6.07
CA CYS A 67 -9.46 -6.41 -5.98
C CYS A 67 -8.12 -5.75 -5.64
N CYS A 68 -7.45 -6.21 -4.58
CA CYS A 68 -6.10 -5.79 -4.22
C CYS A 68 -5.21 -7.02 -4.14
N ASN A 69 -4.19 -7.09 -5.02
CA ASN A 69 -3.23 -8.20 -5.04
C ASN A 69 -3.87 -9.60 -5.02
N GLY A 70 -4.94 -9.78 -5.80
CA GLY A 70 -5.66 -11.06 -5.89
C GLY A 70 -6.63 -11.33 -4.73
N VAL A 71 -6.79 -10.40 -3.80
CA VAL A 71 -7.76 -10.50 -2.69
C VAL A 71 -8.92 -9.52 -2.90
N VAL A 72 -10.14 -10.03 -2.82
CA VAL A 72 -11.35 -9.20 -2.86
C VAL A 72 -11.49 -8.47 -1.54
N THR A 73 -11.50 -7.15 -1.62
CA THR A 73 -11.62 -6.25 -0.48
C THR A 73 -13.08 -5.95 -0.19
N ARG A 74 -13.37 -5.54 1.05
CA ARG A 74 -14.70 -5.04 1.42
C ARG A 74 -15.04 -3.75 0.66
N PRO A 75 -16.33 -3.43 0.49
CA PRO A 75 -16.76 -2.16 -0.08
C PRO A 75 -16.12 -0.98 0.66
N ILE A 76 -15.59 -0.03 -0.11
CA ILE A 76 -15.04 1.22 0.42
C ILE A 76 -16.09 2.31 0.16
N ILE A 77 -16.42 3.05 1.20
CA ILE A 77 -17.35 4.19 1.10
C ILE A 77 -16.62 5.34 0.43
N GLY A 78 -17.09 5.78 -0.74
CA GLY A 78 -16.51 6.90 -1.44
C GLY A 78 -16.63 6.80 -2.94
N ARG A 79 -15.83 7.62 -3.63
CA ARG A 79 -15.72 7.56 -5.09
C ARG A 79 -14.67 6.52 -5.46
N ASN A 80 -14.96 5.68 -6.43
CA ASN A 80 -14.01 4.68 -6.94
C ASN A 80 -12.66 5.27 -7.36
N ALA A 81 -12.64 6.52 -7.85
CA ALA A 81 -11.42 7.25 -8.20
C ALA A 81 -10.45 7.47 -7.02
N ASP A 82 -10.95 7.37 -5.78
CA ASP A 82 -10.21 7.58 -4.55
C ASP A 82 -9.78 6.25 -3.88
N HIS A 83 -10.27 5.10 -4.36
CA HIS A 83 -9.93 3.78 -3.82
C HIS A 83 -8.51 3.37 -4.20
N ARG A 84 -7.72 2.89 -3.25
CA ARG A 84 -6.33 2.44 -3.44
C ARG A 84 -6.10 1.13 -2.69
N CYS A 85 -5.08 0.40 -3.12
CA CYS A 85 -4.61 -0.80 -2.41
C CYS A 85 -3.42 -0.46 -1.51
N CYS A 86 -3.42 -1.04 -0.32
CA CYS A 86 -2.29 -1.18 0.58
C CYS A 86 -2.10 -2.68 0.78
N ASP A 87 -1.17 -3.26 0.04
CA ASP A 87 -1.08 -4.69 -0.17
C ASP A 87 -2.43 -5.30 -0.57
N ASN A 88 -2.98 -6.19 0.25
CA ASN A 88 -4.22 -6.90 -0.01
C ASN A 88 -5.45 -6.17 0.56
N VAL A 89 -5.27 -4.98 1.13
CA VAL A 89 -6.32 -4.18 1.78
C VAL A 89 -6.65 -2.96 0.95
N GLY A 90 -7.93 -2.78 0.65
CA GLY A 90 -8.44 -1.59 -0.01
C GLY A 90 -8.73 -0.45 0.97
N PHE A 91 -8.44 0.79 0.60
CA PHE A 91 -8.76 1.97 1.40
C PHE A 91 -9.13 3.20 0.56
N ASP A 92 -9.82 4.16 1.19
CA ASP A 92 -10.11 5.48 0.61
C ASP A 92 -8.94 6.44 0.84
N SER A 93 -8.28 6.87 -0.24
CA SER A 93 -7.11 7.75 -0.18
C SER A 93 -7.39 9.19 0.26
N ARG A 94 -8.67 9.58 0.40
CA ARG A 94 -9.09 10.84 1.02
C ARG A 94 -8.97 10.83 2.53
N THR A 95 -9.12 9.68 3.16
CA THR A 95 -9.17 9.54 4.63
C THR A 95 -8.01 8.71 5.18
N HIS A 96 -7.38 7.88 4.34
CA HIS A 96 -6.29 7.00 4.74
C HIS A 96 -5.10 7.07 3.76
N GLU A 97 -3.95 6.55 4.20
CA GLU A 97 -2.74 6.35 3.41
C GLU A 97 -2.09 5.01 3.76
N CYS A 98 -1.32 4.44 2.83
CA CYS A 98 -0.58 3.21 3.06
C CYS A 98 0.84 3.50 3.55
N CYS A 99 1.21 2.94 4.69
CA CYS A 99 2.57 2.98 5.23
C CYS A 99 3.04 1.57 5.55
N ASN A 100 4.09 1.11 4.86
CA ASN A 100 4.67 -0.23 5.04
C ASN A 100 3.61 -1.36 5.04
N GLY A 101 2.71 -1.34 4.07
CA GLY A 101 1.65 -2.37 3.94
C GLY A 101 0.48 -2.20 4.90
N VAL A 102 0.49 -1.18 5.77
CA VAL A 102 -0.59 -0.91 6.72
C VAL A 102 -1.34 0.36 6.35
N VAL A 103 -2.67 0.27 6.33
CA VAL A 103 -3.56 1.41 6.16
C VAL A 103 -3.56 2.25 7.45
N SER A 104 -3.09 3.49 7.35
CA SER A 104 -3.06 4.48 8.41
C SER A 104 -4.02 5.63 8.09
N LEU A 105 -4.49 6.34 9.11
CA LEU A 105 -5.21 7.60 8.92
C LEU A 105 -4.35 8.59 8.12
N ARG A 106 -4.99 9.30 7.19
CA ARG A 106 -4.36 10.33 6.37
C ARG A 106 -4.07 11.55 7.26
N PRO A 107 -2.82 12.02 7.33
CA PRO A 107 -2.49 13.26 8.02
C PRO A 107 -3.18 14.47 7.37
N GLY A 108 -3.46 15.51 8.16
CA GLY A 108 -3.89 16.79 7.61
C GLY A 108 -2.78 17.50 6.83
N GLY A 109 -3.16 18.28 5.81
CA GLY A 109 -2.24 19.09 5.01
C GLY A 109 -2.00 18.56 3.59
N LYS A 110 -0.95 19.08 2.94
CA LYS A 110 -0.60 18.71 1.56
C LYS A 110 0.07 17.34 1.54
N LYS A 111 -0.37 16.46 0.62
CA LYS A 111 0.19 15.11 0.42
C LYS A 111 1.71 15.08 0.29
N ALA A 112 2.32 16.09 -0.35
CA ALA A 112 3.77 16.20 -0.49
C ALA A 112 4.53 16.26 0.86
N ALA A 113 3.86 16.66 1.94
CA ALA A 113 4.40 16.69 3.29
C ALA A 113 4.20 15.36 4.05
N HIS A 114 3.43 14.41 3.52
CA HIS A 114 3.15 13.19 4.25
C HIS A 114 4.34 12.24 4.16
N LYS A 115 4.67 11.60 5.28
CA LYS A 115 5.74 10.60 5.42
C LYS A 115 5.27 9.48 6.33
N CYS A 116 5.93 8.33 6.26
CA CYS A 116 5.68 7.20 7.14
C CYS A 116 6.71 7.13 8.26
N CYS A 117 6.27 6.79 9.47
CA CYS A 117 7.11 6.39 10.58
C CYS A 117 6.65 4.98 11.00
N GLY A 118 7.36 3.96 10.52
CA GLY A 118 6.82 2.61 10.54
C GLY A 118 5.50 2.56 9.78
N ASN A 119 4.45 2.07 10.45
CA ASN A 119 3.14 1.81 9.86
C ASN A 119 2.18 3.02 9.96
N VAL A 120 2.65 4.17 10.43
CA VAL A 120 1.82 5.35 10.68
C VAL A 120 2.25 6.50 9.77
N ALA A 121 1.28 7.06 9.05
CA ALA A 121 1.46 8.26 8.25
C ALA A 121 1.45 9.50 9.15
N PHE A 122 2.32 10.48 8.87
CA PHE A 122 2.35 11.76 9.56
C PHE A 122 2.70 12.92 8.62
N ASN A 123 2.30 14.13 8.98
CA ASN A 123 2.68 15.35 8.27
C ASN A 123 4.06 15.83 8.73
N ASN A 124 5.04 15.75 7.83
CA ASN A 124 6.44 16.07 8.07
C ASN A 124 6.74 17.57 8.22
N LYS A 125 5.76 18.46 8.06
CA LYS A 125 5.92 19.88 8.39
C LYS A 125 5.75 20.15 9.88
N VAL A 126 4.94 19.35 10.56
CA VAL A 126 4.61 19.54 11.99
C VAL A 126 5.30 18.50 12.87
N ARG A 127 5.53 17.31 12.34
CA ARG A 127 6.11 16.19 13.09
C ARG A 127 7.31 15.59 12.35
N MET A 128 8.09 14.78 13.06
CA MET A 128 9.20 14.00 12.51
C MET A 128 9.26 12.61 13.16
N CYS A 129 9.89 11.66 12.48
CA CYS A 129 10.07 10.29 12.97
C CYS A 129 11.46 10.16 13.61
N CYS A 130 11.52 9.88 14.90
CA CYS A 130 12.74 9.62 15.64
C CYS A 130 12.73 8.20 16.21
N ASN A 131 13.54 7.32 15.63
CA ASN A 131 13.67 5.92 16.06
C ASN A 131 12.30 5.23 16.29
N GLY A 132 11.41 5.36 15.30
CA GLY A 132 10.05 4.79 15.33
C GLY A 132 9.00 5.62 16.08
N ALA A 133 9.39 6.66 16.82
CA ALA A 133 8.46 7.56 17.49
C ALA A 133 8.14 8.79 16.64
N ILE A 134 6.85 9.11 16.49
CA ILE A 134 6.42 10.37 15.86
C ILE A 134 6.40 11.46 16.92
N VAL A 135 7.29 12.43 16.78
CA VAL A 135 7.45 13.57 17.71
C VAL A 135 7.18 14.89 17.00
N TYR A 136 6.85 15.93 17.77
CA TYR A 136 6.71 17.28 17.22
C TYR A 136 8.06 17.80 16.72
N ARG A 137 8.04 18.50 15.58
CA ARG A 137 9.21 19.22 15.12
C ARG A 137 9.44 20.43 16.01
N PRO A 138 10.68 20.65 16.49
CA PRO A 138 11.00 21.87 17.17
C PRO A 138 10.84 23.07 16.23
N GLN A 139 10.33 24.18 16.75
CA GLN A 139 10.11 25.42 15.98
C GLN A 139 11.31 26.39 16.05
N THR A 140 12.46 25.92 16.53
CA THR A 140 13.64 26.75 16.82
C THR A 140 14.71 26.63 15.75
N GLY A 141 14.90 27.67 14.96
CA GLY A 141 15.87 27.66 13.85
C GLY A 141 15.37 26.90 12.62
N ALA A 142 16.24 26.71 11.64
CA ALA A 142 15.88 26.06 10.38
C ALA A 142 15.60 24.55 10.55
N LEU A 143 14.65 24.01 9.76
CA LEU A 143 14.21 22.61 9.86
C LEU A 143 15.32 21.57 9.70
N TRP A 144 16.38 21.90 8.97
CA TRP A 144 17.54 21.04 8.76
C TRP A 144 18.53 21.04 9.94
N HIS A 145 18.36 21.95 10.91
CA HIS A 145 19.11 21.92 12.15
C HIS A 145 18.61 20.85 13.11
N HIS A 146 17.41 20.27 12.93
CA HIS A 146 16.87 19.28 13.85
C HIS A 146 17.08 17.85 13.36
N THR A 147 17.69 17.02 14.21
CA THR A 147 17.84 15.58 14.01
C THR A 147 17.43 14.81 15.27
N CYS A 148 17.49 13.48 15.24
CA CYS A 148 17.09 12.63 16.35
C CYS A 148 18.29 12.13 17.17
N CYS A 149 18.15 12.13 18.49
CA CYS A 149 18.98 11.39 19.44
C CYS A 149 18.09 10.37 20.15
N GLY A 150 18.12 9.11 19.71
CA GLY A 150 17.09 8.15 20.11
C GLY A 150 15.71 8.59 19.61
N GLN A 151 14.76 8.74 20.53
CA GLN A 151 13.39 9.19 20.22
C GLN A 151 13.19 10.71 20.40
N GLN A 152 14.24 11.45 20.76
CA GLN A 152 14.13 12.89 21.02
C GLN A 152 14.73 13.73 19.89
N PRO A 153 14.02 14.76 19.40
CA PRO A 153 14.57 15.69 18.43
C PRO A 153 15.50 16.71 19.14
N PHE A 154 16.61 17.06 18.51
CA PHE A 154 17.54 18.07 19.02
C PHE A 154 18.14 18.93 17.91
N ASN A 155 18.56 20.14 18.25
CA ASN A 155 19.22 21.06 17.32
C ASN A 155 20.72 20.75 17.26
N ILE A 156 21.21 20.32 16.10
CA ILE A 156 22.62 19.94 15.88
C ILE A 156 23.58 21.12 15.98
N MET A 157 23.11 22.35 15.81
CA MET A 157 23.93 23.56 15.92
C MET A 157 24.30 23.87 17.37
N THR A 158 23.48 23.45 18.32
CA THR A 158 23.65 23.78 19.74
C THR A 158 23.94 22.56 20.62
N HIS A 159 23.64 21.34 20.15
CA HIS A 159 23.82 20.11 20.92
C HIS A 159 24.54 19.02 20.12
N ILE A 160 25.01 17.99 20.84
CA ILE A 160 25.60 16.76 20.32
C ILE A 160 24.94 15.55 20.99
N CYS A 161 24.69 14.49 20.21
CA CYS A 161 24.15 13.23 20.73
C CYS A 161 25.28 12.24 21.03
N ARG A 162 25.29 11.65 22.23
CA ARG A 162 26.20 10.53 22.58
C ARG A 162 25.42 9.46 23.35
N LYS A 163 25.48 8.21 22.90
CA LYS A 163 24.78 7.07 23.53
C LYS A 163 23.30 7.38 23.85
N LYS A 164 22.57 7.95 22.88
CA LYS A 164 21.16 8.40 23.00
C LYS A 164 20.89 9.52 24.04
N THR A 165 21.93 10.17 24.54
CA THR A 165 21.83 11.32 25.45
C THR A 165 22.25 12.60 24.73
N ILE A 166 21.51 13.68 24.93
CA ILE A 166 21.74 15.00 24.30
C ILE A 166 22.58 15.87 25.24
N TYR A 167 23.68 16.41 24.74
CA TYR A 167 24.58 17.32 25.48
C TYR A 167 24.66 18.66 24.76
N GLN A 168 24.71 19.77 25.49
CA GLN A 168 25.03 21.07 24.91
C GLN A 168 26.46 21.05 24.35
N ARG A 169 26.67 21.74 23.23
CA ARG A 169 28.02 22.01 22.73
C ARG A 169 28.72 22.94 23.71
N ALA A 170 30.01 22.69 23.96
CA ALA A 170 30.82 23.66 24.69
C ALA A 170 30.82 24.98 23.91
N PRO A 171 30.76 26.14 24.60
CA PRO A 171 31.08 27.41 23.96
C PRO A 171 32.44 27.28 23.29
N GLU A 172 32.60 27.86 22.10
CA GLU A 172 33.92 27.99 21.49
C GLU A 172 34.86 28.55 22.58
N PRO A 173 36.02 27.93 22.87
CA PRO A 173 36.94 28.55 23.81
C PRO A 173 37.21 29.94 23.25
N LEU A 174 36.86 30.97 24.02
CA LEU A 174 37.28 32.34 23.78
C LEU A 174 38.71 32.22 23.31
N LYS A 175 39.01 32.62 22.06
CA LYS A 175 40.38 32.73 21.59
C LYS A 175 41.06 33.66 22.58
N LEU A 176 41.69 33.09 23.61
CA LEU A 176 42.59 33.78 24.51
C LEU A 176 43.66 34.28 23.56
N LYS A 177 43.51 35.53 23.12
CA LYS A 177 44.59 36.28 22.47
C LYS A 177 45.68 36.29 23.53
N MET A 178 46.57 35.31 23.48
CA MET A 178 47.80 35.30 24.26
C MET A 178 48.56 36.54 23.82
N LYS A 179 48.37 37.66 24.53
CA LYS A 179 49.28 38.79 24.45
C LYS A 179 50.61 38.24 24.96
N ARG A 180 51.59 38.08 24.06
CA ARG A 180 53.00 37.90 24.45
C ARG A 180 53.34 39.09 25.33
N VAL A 181 53.41 38.88 26.64
CA VAL A 181 54.15 39.77 27.53
C VAL A 181 55.61 39.44 27.28
N ARG A 182 56.36 40.35 26.67
CA ARG A 182 57.82 40.32 26.76
C ARG A 182 58.15 40.65 28.22
N LEU A 183 58.77 39.72 28.91
CA LEU A 183 59.49 40.03 30.13
C LEU A 183 60.77 40.76 29.70
N ASN A 184 61.01 41.94 30.27
CA ASN A 184 62.24 42.70 30.12
C ASN A 184 63.38 42.02 30.88
#